data_AF-K9FD43-F1
#
_entry.id   AF-K9FD43-F1
#
_cell.length_a   1.000
_cell.length_b   1.000
_cell.length_c   1.000
_cell.angle_alpha   90.00
_cell.angle_beta   90.00
_cell.angle_gamma   90.00
#
_symmetry.space_group_name_H-M   'P 1'
#
loop_
_entity.id
_entity.type
_entity.pdbx_description
1 polymer ?
#
loop_
_entity_poly.entity_id
_entity_poly.type
_entity_poly.pdbx_seq_one_letter_code
_entity_poly.pdbx_strand_id
1 'polypeptide(L)'
;MASPKELTVHHCGIAHIVQVPASATLQDLSSELERVLNIPIDNQKLLIAPKPGMQKAPFPPTLLDAILQTSSPKFKITLLGTPAKAIADLHEQSANEQRRQESRAAALSAARRNKQTPSSSRSGGIHTISSSSLRWRHPHHLILIQQLHLPPSPPTIIPSQPRPIPRLPQTSPR
;
A
#
# COMPACT_ATOMS: atom_id res chain seq x y z
N MET A 1 33.17 32.23 -6.48
CA MET A 1 31.79 31.86 -6.10
C MET A 1 31.39 30.70 -6.96
N ALA A 2 31.22 29.50 -6.37
CA ALA A 2 30.83 28.32 -7.13
C ALA A 2 29.37 28.47 -7.57
N SER A 3 29.09 28.33 -8.87
CA SER A 3 27.73 28.43 -9.39
C SER A 3 26.86 27.29 -8.85
N PRO A 4 25.58 27.53 -8.52
CA PRO A 4 24.66 26.46 -8.16
C PRO A 4 24.41 25.55 -9.37
N LYS A 5 24.20 24.26 -9.09
CA LYS A 5 23.91 23.21 -10.06
C LYS A 5 22.55 22.63 -9.76
N GLU A 6 21.73 22.52 -10.80
CA GLU A 6 20.42 21.91 -10.73
C GLU A 6 20.50 20.41 -10.99
N LEU A 7 19.89 19.60 -10.12
CA LEU A 7 19.86 18.15 -10.24
C LEU A 7 18.44 17.62 -10.11
N THR A 8 18.07 16.72 -11.01
CA THR A 8 16.79 16.01 -10.96
C THR A 8 16.97 14.67 -10.24
N VAL A 9 16.28 14.52 -9.12
CA VAL A 9 16.26 13.32 -8.28
C VAL A 9 14.88 12.69 -8.32
N HIS A 10 14.79 11.41 -8.68
CA HIS A 10 13.52 10.70 -8.71
C HIS A 10 13.24 10.01 -7.37
N HIS A 11 12.09 10.25 -6.75
CA HIS A 11 11.63 9.56 -5.55
C HIS A 11 10.21 9.03 -5.78
N CYS A 12 9.98 7.74 -5.53
CA CYS A 12 8.66 7.11 -5.72
C CYS A 12 7.98 7.36 -7.10
N GLY A 13 8.77 7.51 -8.16
CA GLY A 13 8.29 7.82 -9.52
C GLY A 13 8.10 9.32 -9.80
N ILE A 14 8.27 10.18 -8.82
CA ILE A 14 8.15 11.64 -8.93
C ILE A 14 9.55 12.24 -9.12
N ALA A 15 9.69 13.22 -10.02
CA ALA A 15 10.94 13.95 -10.22
C ALA A 15 10.98 15.20 -9.32
N HIS A 16 12.03 15.33 -8.53
CA HIS A 16 12.30 16.47 -7.67
C HIS A 16 13.54 17.21 -8.15
N ILE A 17 13.41 18.52 -8.31
CA ILE A 17 14.51 19.39 -8.71
C ILE A 17 15.16 19.94 -7.44
N VAL A 18 16.46 19.70 -7.28
CA VAL A 18 17.24 20.15 -6.12
C VAL A 18 18.40 20.99 -6.61
N GLN A 19 18.59 22.15 -5.98
CA GLN A 19 19.73 23.04 -6.24
C GLN A 19 20.83 22.73 -5.23
N VAL A 20 22.01 22.40 -5.71
CA VAL A 20 23.18 22.15 -4.86
C VAL A 20 24.37 22.98 -5.33
N PRO A 21 25.31 23.36 -4.45
CA PRO A 21 26.56 23.99 -4.88
C PRO A 21 27.33 23.11 -5.88
N ALA A 22 28.07 23.70 -6.83
CA ALA A 22 28.89 22.90 -7.76
C ALA A 22 29.95 22.05 -7.04
N SER A 23 30.48 22.52 -5.90
CA SER A 23 31.42 21.76 -5.07
C SER A 23 30.75 20.81 -4.08
N ALA A 24 29.42 20.59 -4.19
CA ALA A 24 28.69 19.74 -3.27
C ALA A 24 29.11 18.28 -3.40
N THR A 25 29.09 17.59 -2.27
CA THR A 25 29.34 16.16 -2.15
C THR A 25 28.04 15.36 -2.18
N LEU A 26 28.17 14.05 -2.30
CA LEU A 26 27.06 13.11 -2.12
C LEU A 26 26.37 13.27 -0.75
N GLN A 27 27.13 13.60 0.29
CA GLN A 27 26.63 13.84 1.64
C GLN A 27 25.80 15.13 1.71
N ASP A 28 26.23 16.19 1.03
CA ASP A 28 25.48 17.46 0.97
C ASP A 28 24.16 17.28 0.22
N LEU A 29 24.17 16.52 -0.90
CA LEU A 29 22.95 16.14 -1.61
C LEU A 29 22.00 15.37 -0.70
N SER A 30 22.50 14.39 0.05
CA SER A 30 21.70 13.60 0.99
C SER A 30 21.09 14.46 2.11
N SER A 31 21.83 15.44 2.60
CA SER A 31 21.37 16.38 3.63
C SER A 31 20.28 17.33 3.09
N GLU A 32 20.43 17.82 1.85
CA GLU A 32 19.37 18.58 1.18
C GLU A 32 18.13 17.73 0.89
N LEU A 33 18.29 16.46 0.50
CA LEU A 33 17.17 15.54 0.32
C LEU A 33 16.45 15.24 1.64
N GLU A 34 17.17 15.16 2.76
CA GLU A 34 16.56 15.06 4.08
C GLU A 34 15.70 16.29 4.38
N ARG A 35 16.21 17.50 4.09
CA ARG A 35 15.46 18.75 4.30
C ARG A 35 14.23 18.88 3.39
N VAL A 36 14.32 18.45 2.13
CA VAL A 36 13.24 18.62 1.13
C VAL A 36 12.19 17.51 1.23
N LEU A 37 12.61 16.26 1.39
CA LEU A 37 11.73 15.08 1.36
C LEU A 37 11.46 14.49 2.75
N ASN A 38 12.12 15.01 3.79
CA ASN A 38 11.97 14.57 5.18
C ASN A 38 12.29 13.07 5.37
N ILE A 39 13.33 12.62 4.65
CA ILE A 39 13.85 11.25 4.68
C ILE A 39 15.18 11.26 5.44
N PRO A 40 15.29 10.60 6.60
CA PRO A 40 16.53 10.55 7.36
C PRO A 40 17.67 9.96 6.53
N ILE A 41 18.88 10.52 6.62
CA ILE A 41 20.08 10.11 5.86
C ILE A 41 20.32 8.59 5.96
N ASP A 42 20.15 7.99 7.14
CA ASP A 42 20.33 6.55 7.38
C ASP A 42 19.39 5.67 6.55
N ASN A 43 18.21 6.19 6.22
CA ASN A 43 17.19 5.48 5.43
C ASN A 43 17.28 5.81 3.93
N GLN A 44 18.20 6.69 3.53
CA GLN A 44 18.39 7.06 2.13
C GLN A 44 19.29 6.06 1.41
N LYS A 45 18.85 5.64 0.23
CA LYS A 45 19.66 4.88 -0.74
C LYS A 45 19.58 5.60 -2.08
N LEU A 46 20.73 5.95 -2.63
CA LEU A 46 20.82 6.69 -3.89
C LEU A 46 21.25 5.74 -5.00
N LEU A 47 20.38 5.50 -5.96
CA LEU A 47 20.70 4.75 -7.16
C LEU A 47 21.12 5.72 -8.27
N ILE A 48 22.39 5.69 -8.64
CA ILE A 48 22.97 6.54 -9.68
C ILE A 48 23.32 5.67 -10.89
N ALA A 49 22.53 5.78 -11.96
CA ALA A 49 22.78 5.11 -13.22
C ALA A 49 23.55 6.02 -14.19
N PRO A 50 24.46 5.51 -15.05
CA PRO A 50 24.83 4.10 -15.27
C PRO A 50 25.87 3.51 -14.31
N LYS A 51 26.78 4.32 -13.76
CA LYS A 51 27.73 4.00 -12.68
C LYS A 51 27.81 5.25 -11.81
N PRO A 52 27.93 5.19 -10.47
CA PRO A 52 28.43 4.11 -9.62
C PRO A 52 27.40 3.08 -9.10
N GLY A 53 26.12 3.16 -9.46
CA GLY A 53 25.10 2.22 -8.99
C GLY A 53 24.46 2.63 -7.67
N MET A 54 24.11 1.66 -6.82
CA MET A 54 23.38 1.89 -5.56
C MET A 54 24.34 2.25 -4.42
N GLN A 55 24.26 3.50 -3.95
CA GLN A 55 24.96 4.03 -2.79
C GLN A 55 24.05 4.00 -1.57
N LYS A 56 24.62 3.69 -0.41
CA LYS A 56 23.92 3.63 0.87
C LYS A 56 24.61 4.55 1.86
N ALA A 57 23.87 5.02 2.86
CA ALA A 57 24.46 5.66 4.02
C ALA A 57 25.37 4.69 4.79
N PRO A 58 26.49 5.18 5.39
CA PRO A 58 27.01 6.55 5.28
C PRO A 58 27.63 6.84 3.90
N PHE A 59 27.23 7.96 3.29
CA PHE A 59 27.73 8.33 1.97
C PHE A 59 29.18 8.82 2.06
N PRO A 60 30.08 8.37 1.19
CA PRO A 60 31.43 8.92 1.13
C PRO A 60 31.40 10.40 0.72
N PRO A 61 32.35 11.23 1.18
CA PRO A 61 32.48 12.63 0.79
C PRO A 61 33.03 12.77 -0.64
N THR A 62 32.37 12.11 -1.59
CA THR A 62 32.73 12.13 -3.00
C THR A 62 32.05 13.31 -3.66
N LEU A 63 32.83 14.13 -4.35
CA LEU A 63 32.32 15.27 -5.13
C LEU A 63 31.33 14.77 -6.17
N LEU A 64 30.22 15.51 -6.29
CA LEU A 64 29.20 15.17 -7.27
C LEU A 64 29.76 15.22 -8.69
N ASP A 65 30.64 16.15 -9.04
CA ASP A 65 31.23 16.22 -10.39
C ASP A 65 32.04 14.98 -10.80
N ALA A 66 32.63 14.25 -9.84
CA ALA A 66 33.33 13.00 -10.14
C ALA A 66 32.37 11.86 -10.53
N ILE A 67 31.11 11.96 -10.10
CA ILE A 67 30.06 10.94 -10.24
C ILE A 67 29.08 11.32 -11.35
N LEU A 68 28.75 12.60 -11.44
CA LEU A 68 27.84 13.21 -12.39
C LEU A 68 28.50 13.26 -13.75
N GLN A 69 28.38 12.18 -14.51
CA GLN A 69 28.60 12.22 -15.96
C GLN A 69 27.43 12.95 -16.62
N THR A 70 27.31 14.27 -16.40
CA THR A 70 26.23 15.12 -16.94
C THR A 70 26.14 15.11 -18.46
N SER A 71 27.18 14.65 -19.16
CA SER A 71 27.19 14.45 -20.61
C SER A 71 26.43 13.18 -21.05
N SER A 72 26.13 12.26 -20.12
CA SER A 72 25.48 11.00 -20.47
C SER A 72 23.95 11.15 -20.50
N PRO A 73 23.28 10.87 -21.64
CA PRO A 73 21.82 10.94 -21.75
C PRO A 73 21.09 9.88 -20.91
N LYS A 74 21.84 8.92 -20.32
CA LYS A 74 21.31 7.85 -19.46
C LYS A 74 21.47 8.17 -17.97
N PHE A 75 21.96 9.35 -17.63
CA PHE A 75 22.18 9.74 -16.24
C PHE A 75 20.85 9.89 -15.51
N LYS A 76 20.68 9.14 -14.41
CA LYS A 76 19.49 9.24 -13.56
C LYS A 76 19.84 8.98 -12.10
N ILE A 77 19.39 9.89 -11.23
CA ILE A 77 19.46 9.72 -9.78
C ILE A 77 18.07 9.29 -9.30
N THR A 78 18.00 8.14 -8.63
CA THR A 78 16.77 7.68 -7.98
C THR A 78 17.04 7.54 -6.49
N LEU A 79 16.30 8.30 -5.68
CA LEU A 79 16.26 8.18 -4.24
C LEU A 79 15.28 7.07 -3.86
N LEU A 80 15.79 6.11 -3.12
CA LEU A 80 15.03 5.03 -2.49
C LEU A 80 15.10 5.25 -0.98
N GLY A 81 13.96 5.57 -0.37
CA GLY A 81 13.87 5.81 1.06
C GLY A 81 12.44 6.11 1.45
N THR A 82 12.08 5.78 2.69
CA THR A 82 10.74 6.05 3.23
C THR A 82 10.80 7.32 4.07
N PRO A 83 9.94 8.33 3.80
CA PRO A 83 9.83 9.50 4.66
C PRO A 83 9.43 9.10 6.08
N ALA A 84 10.02 9.75 7.09
CA ALA A 84 9.70 9.45 8.49
C ALA A 84 8.21 9.63 8.80
N LYS A 85 7.57 10.63 8.17
CA LYS A 85 6.13 10.86 8.28
C LYS A 85 5.30 9.68 7.77
N ALA A 86 5.69 9.07 6.65
CA ALA A 86 4.96 7.93 6.10
C ALA A 86 5.03 6.71 7.03
N ILE A 87 6.15 6.53 7.76
CA ILE A 87 6.29 5.49 8.78
C ILE A 87 5.35 5.78 9.97
N ALA A 88 5.30 7.04 10.44
CA ALA A 88 4.41 7.45 11.52
C ALA A 88 2.93 7.28 11.15
N ASP A 89 2.53 7.75 9.95
CA ASP A 89 1.16 7.61 9.44
C ASP A 89 0.74 6.13 9.37
N LEU A 90 1.63 5.25 8.92
CA LEU A 90 1.38 3.81 8.87
C LEU A 90 1.20 3.20 10.27
N HIS A 91 2.01 3.62 11.24
CA HIS A 91 1.88 3.16 12.63
C HIS A 91 0.55 3.62 13.25
N GLU A 92 0.13 4.86 13.01
CA GLU A 92 -1.14 5.38 13.48
C GLU A 92 -2.33 4.64 12.87
N GLN A 93 -2.29 4.35 11.57
CA GLN A 93 -3.30 3.55 10.89
C GLN A 93 -3.39 2.14 11.49
N SER A 94 -2.26 1.47 11.66
CA SER A 94 -2.18 0.13 12.26
C SER A 94 -2.77 0.13 13.69
N ALA A 95 -2.39 1.10 14.52
CA ALA A 95 -2.89 1.22 15.88
C ALA A 95 -4.40 1.49 15.93
N ASN A 96 -4.93 2.31 15.01
CA ASN A 96 -6.36 2.60 14.93
C ASN A 96 -7.16 1.38 14.46
N GLU A 97 -6.65 0.65 13.47
CA GLU A 97 -7.25 -0.61 13.02
C GLU A 97 -7.26 -1.65 14.13
N GLN A 98 -6.15 -1.80 14.85
CA GLN A 98 -6.06 -2.70 16.00
C GLN A 98 -7.09 -2.33 17.07
N ARG A 99 -7.20 -1.04 17.44
CA ARG A 99 -8.22 -0.57 18.39
C ARG A 99 -9.65 -0.85 17.92
N ARG A 100 -9.91 -0.72 16.62
CA ARG A 100 -11.21 -1.05 16.01
C ARG A 100 -11.49 -2.55 16.05
N GLN A 101 -10.48 -3.39 15.85
CA GLN A 101 -10.61 -4.84 15.96
C GLN A 101 -10.84 -5.27 17.41
N GLU A 102 -10.11 -4.70 18.36
CA GLU A 102 -10.25 -4.98 19.80
C GLU A 102 -11.63 -4.59 20.33
N SER A 103 -12.14 -3.41 19.97
CA SER A 103 -13.50 -2.99 20.36
C SER A 103 -14.59 -3.92 19.80
N ARG A 104 -14.44 -4.37 18.54
CA ARG A 104 -15.35 -5.37 17.95
C ARG A 104 -15.26 -6.71 18.66
N ALA A 105 -14.06 -7.19 18.94
CA ALA A 105 -13.84 -8.45 19.66
C ALA A 105 -14.45 -8.38 21.07
N ALA A 106 -14.25 -7.26 21.78
CA ALA A 106 -14.84 -7.02 23.10
C ALA A 106 -16.37 -7.01 23.05
N ALA A 107 -16.98 -6.30 22.10
CA ALA A 107 -18.43 -6.26 21.93
C ALA A 107 -19.02 -7.65 21.64
N LEU A 108 -18.38 -8.42 20.75
CA LEU A 108 -18.80 -9.79 20.46
C LEU A 108 -18.66 -10.71 21.67
N SER A 109 -17.58 -10.59 22.45
CA SER A 109 -17.39 -11.35 23.67
C SER A 109 -18.45 -11.02 24.74
N ALA A 110 -18.84 -9.74 24.86
CA ALA A 110 -19.88 -9.29 25.78
C ALA A 110 -21.26 -9.80 25.36
N ALA A 111 -21.58 -9.75 24.06
CA ALA A 111 -22.82 -10.30 23.52
C ALA A 111 -22.93 -11.81 23.71
N ARG A 112 -21.82 -12.56 23.58
CA ARG A 112 -21.77 -14.00 23.87
C ARG A 112 -22.04 -14.31 25.35
N ARG A 113 -21.43 -13.54 26.26
CA ARG A 113 -21.69 -13.68 27.72
C ARG A 113 -23.15 -13.36 28.07
N ASN A 114 -23.73 -12.31 27.48
CA ASN A 114 -25.12 -11.93 27.76
C ASN A 114 -26.17 -12.90 27.17
N LYS A 115 -25.81 -13.69 26.15
CA LYS A 115 -26.67 -14.77 25.62
C LYS A 115 -26.69 -16.03 26.49
N GLN A 116 -25.85 -16.13 27.53
CA GLN A 116 -25.85 -17.25 28.48
C GLN A 116 -26.90 -17.07 29.58
N THR A 117 -28.15 -16.89 29.21
CA THR A 117 -29.28 -17.30 30.06
C THR A 117 -30.14 -18.24 29.25
N PRO A 118 -29.82 -19.55 29.21
CA PRO A 118 -30.85 -20.52 28.94
C PRO A 118 -31.82 -20.45 30.11
N SER A 119 -32.94 -19.74 29.94
CA SER A 119 -34.07 -19.98 30.81
C SER A 119 -34.39 -21.46 30.68
N SER A 120 -34.04 -22.20 31.72
CA SER A 120 -34.47 -23.58 31.93
C SER A 120 -35.99 -23.56 32.06
N SER A 121 -36.67 -23.49 30.91
CA SER A 121 -38.07 -23.83 30.78
C SER A 121 -38.18 -25.34 30.97
N ARG A 122 -38.10 -25.78 32.24
CA ARG A 122 -38.66 -27.05 32.68
C ARG A 122 -40.17 -26.95 32.50
N SER A 123 -40.67 -27.31 31.33
CA SER A 123 -42.08 -27.66 31.18
C SER A 123 -42.14 -29.12 30.78
N GLY A 124 -42.50 -29.94 31.76
CA GLY A 124 -42.63 -31.38 31.63
C GLY A 124 -43.65 -31.80 30.58
N GLY A 125 -43.45 -33.02 30.08
CA GLY A 125 -44.37 -33.70 29.18
C GLY A 125 -43.83 -35.10 28.89
N ILE A 126 -43.97 -35.99 29.85
CA ILE A 126 -43.80 -37.43 29.63
C ILE A 126 -44.95 -37.89 28.74
N HIS A 127 -44.65 -38.46 27.58
CA HIS A 127 -45.59 -39.29 26.84
C HIS A 127 -44.93 -40.60 26.42
N THR A 128 -45.68 -41.65 26.67
CA THR A 128 -45.33 -43.05 26.86
C THR A 128 -45.20 -43.80 25.53
N ILE A 129 -44.26 -44.77 25.52
CA ILE A 129 -44.15 -45.98 24.68
C ILE A 129 -44.86 -46.02 23.31
N SER A 130 -44.10 -46.17 22.22
CA SER A 130 -44.43 -47.11 21.15
C SER A 130 -43.21 -47.48 20.32
N SER A 131 -43.25 -48.72 19.87
CA SER A 131 -42.16 -49.55 19.37
C SER A 131 -41.52 -49.09 18.06
N SER A 132 -40.29 -49.60 17.86
CA SER A 132 -39.73 -50.03 16.58
C SER A 132 -39.63 -49.01 15.45
N SER A 133 -38.42 -48.48 15.23
CA SER A 133 -37.71 -48.64 13.96
C SER A 133 -36.32 -48.03 14.05
N LEU A 134 -35.32 -48.83 13.65
CA LEU A 134 -33.96 -48.37 13.41
C LEU A 134 -33.98 -47.16 12.47
N ARG A 135 -33.44 -46.04 12.91
CA ARG A 135 -33.09 -44.95 12.01
C ARG A 135 -31.77 -44.35 12.45
N TRP A 136 -30.71 -44.81 11.80
CA TRP A 136 -29.38 -44.21 11.84
C TRP A 136 -29.50 -42.70 11.55
N ARG A 137 -29.29 -41.88 12.58
CA ARG A 137 -29.15 -40.43 12.42
C ARG A 137 -27.66 -40.14 12.25
N HIS A 138 -27.29 -39.82 11.02
CA HIS A 138 -26.02 -39.27 10.64
C HIS A 138 -25.70 -38.04 11.51
N PRO A 139 -24.50 -37.91 12.11
CA PRO A 139 -24.08 -36.65 12.68
C PRO A 139 -23.82 -35.69 11.51
N HIS A 140 -24.65 -34.65 11.38
CA HIS A 140 -24.28 -33.50 10.57
C HIS A 140 -23.09 -32.82 11.25
N HIS A 141 -21.88 -33.17 10.81
CA HIS A 141 -20.69 -32.38 11.09
C HIS A 141 -20.95 -30.98 10.54
N LEU A 142 -21.14 -30.02 11.43
CA LEU A 142 -21.16 -28.60 11.06
C LEU A 142 -19.75 -28.26 10.56
N ILE A 143 -19.62 -28.16 9.24
CA ILE A 143 -18.44 -27.62 8.59
C ILE A 143 -18.33 -26.16 9.04
N LEU A 144 -17.25 -25.85 9.75
CA LEU A 144 -16.85 -24.48 10.01
C LEU A 144 -16.46 -23.86 8.66
N ILE A 145 -17.36 -23.06 8.08
CA ILE A 145 -17.07 -22.32 6.87
C ILE A 145 -16.07 -21.22 7.26
N GLN A 146 -14.77 -21.49 7.08
CA GLN A 146 -13.75 -20.45 7.09
C GLN A 146 -14.04 -19.51 5.92
N GLN A 147 -14.76 -18.42 6.18
CA GLN A 147 -14.90 -17.34 5.22
C GLN A 147 -13.56 -16.60 5.15
N LEU A 148 -12.75 -17.01 4.18
CA LEU A 148 -11.67 -16.19 3.63
C LEU A 148 -12.28 -14.86 3.19
N HIS A 149 -11.83 -13.79 3.80
CA HIS A 149 -12.15 -12.43 3.39
C HIS A 149 -11.54 -12.19 2.01
N LEU A 150 -12.35 -12.33 0.96
CA LEU A 150 -12.00 -11.86 -0.37
C LEU A 150 -12.15 -10.32 -0.36
N PRO A 151 -11.15 -9.54 -0.79
CA PRO A 151 -11.33 -8.10 -0.93
C PRO A 151 -12.40 -7.79 -1.99
N PRO A 152 -13.14 -6.68 -1.86
CA PRO A 152 -14.12 -6.29 -2.86
C PRO A 152 -13.42 -6.08 -4.21
N SER A 153 -13.94 -6.73 -5.25
CA SER A 153 -13.51 -6.48 -6.63
C SER A 153 -13.87 -5.04 -7.05
N PRO A 154 -13.01 -4.36 -7.81
CA PRO A 154 -13.30 -3.02 -8.29
C PRO A 154 -14.48 -3.04 -9.28
N PRO A 155 -15.24 -1.93 -9.39
CA PRO A 155 -16.35 -1.85 -10.34
C PRO A 155 -15.83 -1.97 -11.77
N THR A 156 -16.36 -2.96 -12.50
CA THR A 156 -16.17 -3.11 -13.94
C THR A 156 -16.72 -1.88 -14.66
N ILE A 157 -15.83 -1.02 -15.14
CA ILE A 157 -16.18 0.05 -16.08
C ILE A 157 -16.50 -0.62 -17.41
N ILE A 158 -17.78 -0.62 -17.79
CA ILE A 158 -18.23 -1.05 -19.10
C ILE A 158 -17.72 -0.02 -20.13
N PRO A 159 -16.89 -0.41 -21.12
CA PRO A 159 -16.56 0.50 -22.20
C PRO A 159 -17.83 0.80 -23.00
N SER A 160 -18.20 2.08 -23.01
CA SER A 160 -19.31 2.59 -23.80
C SER A 160 -18.99 2.38 -25.28
N GLN A 161 -19.82 1.60 -25.97
CA GLN A 161 -19.74 1.37 -27.41
C GLN A 161 -19.67 2.72 -28.16
N PRO A 162 -18.75 2.90 -29.12
CA PRO A 162 -18.73 4.09 -29.95
C PRO A 162 -19.99 4.11 -30.83
N ARG A 163 -20.72 5.24 -30.79
CA ARG A 163 -21.89 5.46 -31.65
C ARG A 163 -21.47 5.42 -33.13
N PRO A 164 -22.25 4.79 -34.01
CA PRO A 164 -21.98 4.84 -35.44
C PRO A 164 -22.10 6.28 -35.96
N ILE A 165 -21.09 6.69 -36.73
CA ILE A 165 -20.98 8.00 -37.37
C ILE A 165 -22.04 8.09 -38.50
N PRO A 166 -22.82 9.17 -38.60
CA PRO A 166 -23.70 9.39 -39.76
C PRO A 166 -22.86 9.61 -41.02
N ARG A 167 -23.08 8.77 -42.02
CA ARG A 167 -22.44 8.80 -43.33
C ARG A 167 -22.88 10.06 -44.09
N LEU A 168 -21.94 10.93 -44.43
CA LEU A 168 -22.19 12.11 -45.27
C LEU A 168 -22.65 11.71 -46.67
N PRO A 169 -23.59 12.45 -47.30
CA PRO A 169 -24.00 12.21 -48.68
C PRO A 169 -22.86 12.55 -49.64
N GLN A 170 -22.56 11.62 -50.56
CA GLN A 170 -21.67 11.86 -51.68
C GLN A 170 -22.32 12.85 -52.65
N THR A 171 -21.67 13.98 -52.89
CA THR A 171 -21.97 14.84 -54.03
C THR A 171 -21.20 14.30 -55.24
N SER A 172 -21.90 13.75 -56.23
CA SER A 172 -21.35 13.49 -57.55
C SER A 172 -21.02 14.81 -58.25
N PRO A 173 -19.83 14.96 -58.85
CA PRO A 173 -19.65 15.83 -59.99
C PRO A 173 -19.94 15.08 -61.30
N ARG A 174 -20.25 15.92 -62.27
CA ARG A 174 -20.89 15.69 -63.57
C ARG A 174 -19.98 15.01 -64.60
#